data_AF-A0A327J4R0-F1
#
_entry.id   AF-A0A327J4R0-F1
#
_cell.length_a   1.000
_cell.length_b   1.000
_cell.length_c   1.000
_cell.angle_alpha   90.00
_cell.angle_beta   90.00
_cell.angle_gamma   90.00
#
_symmetry.space_group_name_H-M   'P 1'
#
loop_
_entity.id
_entity.type
_entity.pdbx_description
1 polymer ?
#
loop_
_entity_poly.entity_id
_entity_poly.type
_entity_poly.pdbx_seq_one_letter_code
_entity_poly.pdbx_strand_id
1 'polypeptide(L)'
;MNLTVTPYRNNINVAFASKTGHTNPQRTVSPNAPKDYIATPDAFEKETFNVDIALGQLKNIKDEKSGNQKEKFSVKNIAIMKSILTDAPEKWNSIHALAKKDYISGNSVVTFAMQNTEKLDTIKDYSDVKNAQDKPRYSESQLLLFNRKADAKTLKHTKPLTKTSLSPENIVAMAGFKSDFLEKAANRVAEVEKETCNNNPKQIIFTCDHSDRQAFNIIAQDNKGTVHTALVDKNMNKEAIETAEVYRTKKGNIYQIKKVKDLRNNTISKVRLQADENGYPVVTHEVRVIKDKNNKIARTEYTAPSEIPGIFDIKYQYPNGKEEIVSSGKFDKKTGITSIKKNMVSLDGTRTDYLYENDESGNRISDYKITDKNGKVLLKKSSTFEVVAPNKIISSNNDDKYEITLSDKTIDVKDLKRPEREVVTLDIDKKIQGNKKKILASLKEMPGEELIKVAQSTKTLVGIDSPLESYYAPADKSIHSGDQLFVVLHELGHARDMRDVNLNSSLKLNETIGKAIFADEKLNKTFEEEKKNFNKAFPDAQRDHIDYFINTLNHYGGEVGGLRETIAESNALLTTPKTMELLAIRSQYLQQYFPRTIAHLSETLNKEAV
;
A
#
# COMPACT_ATOMS: atom_id res chain seq x y z
N MET A 1 17.13 3.50 -3.59
CA MET A 1 17.35 4.79 -2.88
C MET A 1 16.09 5.01 -2.06
N ASN A 2 16.15 4.74 -0.77
CA ASN A 2 14.93 4.65 0.04
C ASN A 2 14.51 6.04 0.48
N LEU A 3 13.53 6.60 -0.22
CA LEU A 3 12.75 7.72 0.29
C LEU A 3 11.94 7.20 1.48
N THR A 4 12.49 7.30 2.68
CA THR A 4 11.73 7.13 3.92
C THR A 4 10.88 8.38 4.18
N VAL A 5 10.03 8.72 3.21
CA VAL A 5 8.84 9.54 3.47
C VAL A 5 7.94 8.64 4.32
N THR A 6 7.64 9.03 5.55
CA THR A 6 6.59 8.37 6.32
C THR A 6 5.33 8.42 5.46
N PRO A 7 4.78 7.28 4.99
CA PRO A 7 3.61 7.30 4.16
C PRO A 7 2.51 7.98 4.95
N TYR A 8 1.94 9.04 4.40
CA TYR A 8 0.64 9.46 4.89
C TYR A 8 -0.29 8.28 4.62
N ARG A 9 -0.82 7.66 5.69
CA ARG A 9 -1.94 6.71 5.54
C ARG A 9 -2.94 7.36 4.60
N ASN A 10 -3.36 6.65 3.57
CA ASN A 10 -4.28 7.17 2.55
C ASN A 10 -5.45 7.86 3.27
N ASN A 11 -5.47 9.20 3.27
CA ASN A 11 -6.22 9.94 4.31
C ASN A 11 -7.74 9.91 4.11
N ILE A 12 -8.18 9.24 3.04
CA ILE A 12 -9.54 8.81 2.77
C ILE A 12 -9.97 7.69 3.76
N ASN A 13 -9.04 6.85 4.21
CA ASN A 13 -9.25 5.84 5.25
C ASN A 13 -8.99 6.36 6.68
N VAL A 14 -8.53 7.61 6.84
CA VAL A 14 -8.21 8.23 8.16
C VAL A 14 -9.39 9.01 8.73
N ALA A 15 -10.61 8.66 8.30
CA ALA A 15 -11.82 8.91 9.09
C ALA A 15 -11.86 8.05 10.39
N PHE A 16 -10.96 7.07 10.52
CA PHE A 16 -10.91 6.12 11.63
C PHE A 16 -9.50 6.05 12.27
N ALA A 17 -9.48 5.99 13.60
CA ALA A 17 -8.32 5.87 14.50
C ALA A 17 -7.36 7.10 14.66
N SER A 18 -7.52 7.85 15.76
CA SER A 18 -6.52 8.78 16.31
C SER A 18 -6.45 8.73 17.85
N LYS A 19 -5.21 8.87 18.38
CA LYS A 19 -4.65 8.68 19.76
C LYS A 19 -3.42 7.75 19.62
N THR A 20 -2.29 7.86 20.30
CA THR A 20 -1.62 8.89 21.16
C THR A 20 -0.11 8.65 20.99
N GLY A 21 0.87 9.51 21.31
CA GLY A 21 0.94 10.68 22.20
C GLY A 21 1.87 10.37 23.39
N HIS A 22 3.13 10.83 23.37
CA HIS A 22 3.99 11.29 24.50
C HIS A 22 5.50 11.36 24.15
N THR A 23 6.28 12.09 24.96
CA THR A 23 7.66 12.59 24.70
C THR A 23 8.50 12.61 25.99
N ASN A 24 9.83 12.43 25.95
CA ASN A 24 10.75 12.85 27.04
C ASN A 24 12.26 12.95 26.59
N PRO A 25 13.28 13.33 27.41
CA PRO A 25 13.88 14.68 27.36
C PRO A 25 15.43 14.76 27.15
N GLN A 26 16.02 15.96 27.32
CA GLN A 26 17.42 16.35 26.99
C GLN A 26 18.47 16.21 28.13
N ARG A 27 19.78 16.17 27.77
CA ARG A 27 20.98 16.87 28.37
C ARG A 27 22.25 16.52 27.54
N THR A 28 23.06 17.45 26.97
CA THR A 28 24.23 18.23 27.49
C THR A 28 25.36 17.37 28.10
N VAL A 29 26.69 17.56 27.89
CA VAL A 29 27.52 18.79 27.63
C VAL A 29 28.85 18.49 26.84
N SER A 30 29.60 19.54 26.45
CA SER A 30 30.98 19.60 25.86
C SER A 30 32.11 19.44 26.93
N PRO A 31 33.44 19.76 26.78
CA PRO A 31 34.29 20.32 25.68
C PRO A 31 35.68 19.60 25.46
N ASN A 32 36.54 19.91 24.45
CA ASN A 32 37.65 20.91 24.39
C ASN A 32 38.45 20.65 23.06
N ALA A 33 38.74 21.60 22.16
CA ALA A 33 39.86 22.58 22.11
C ALA A 33 41.29 22.00 21.83
N PRO A 34 42.24 22.70 21.15
CA PRO A 34 42.15 23.78 20.13
C PRO A 34 43.24 23.69 18.99
N LYS A 35 43.42 24.77 18.17
CA LYS A 35 44.64 25.17 17.38
C LYS A 35 44.99 24.38 16.09
N ASP A 36 45.54 24.94 15.01
CA ASP A 36 45.90 26.33 14.60
C ASP A 36 45.82 26.45 13.05
N TYR A 37 45.45 27.62 12.51
CA TYR A 37 46.22 28.25 11.42
C TYR A 37 45.82 29.72 11.23
N ILE A 38 46.82 30.59 11.03
CA ILE A 38 46.64 32.02 10.75
C ILE A 38 46.97 32.27 9.28
N ALA A 39 46.13 33.04 8.60
CA ALA A 39 46.52 33.79 7.40
C ALA A 39 46.02 35.23 7.57
N THR A 40 46.91 36.20 7.36
CA THR A 40 46.66 37.63 7.59
C THR A 40 45.73 38.24 6.53
N PRO A 41 45.02 39.34 6.86
CA PRO A 41 43.87 39.81 6.10
C PRO A 41 44.26 40.68 4.90
N ASP A 42 43.46 40.59 3.83
CA ASP A 42 43.47 41.55 2.73
C ASP A 42 42.53 42.73 3.06
N ALA A 43 42.95 43.95 2.78
CA ALA A 43 42.38 45.15 3.39
C ALA A 43 41.35 45.86 2.49
N PHE A 44 40.08 45.84 2.91
CA PHE A 44 39.07 46.82 2.50
C PHE A 44 38.28 47.28 3.74
N GLU A 45 38.38 48.56 4.07
CA GLU A 45 37.56 49.15 5.14
C GLU A 45 36.09 49.13 4.74
N LYS A 46 35.30 48.28 5.41
CA LYS A 46 33.85 48.45 5.52
C LYS A 46 33.55 49.34 6.71
N GLU A 47 32.50 50.15 6.60
CA GLU A 47 31.93 50.87 7.74
C GLU A 47 31.76 49.92 8.95
N THR A 48 32.27 50.34 10.11
CA THR A 48 32.29 49.51 11.31
C THR A 48 30.87 49.32 11.86
N PHE A 49 30.35 48.10 11.70
CA PHE A 49 29.04 47.73 12.20
C PHE A 49 28.93 47.95 13.71
N ASN A 50 27.97 48.79 14.12
CA ASN A 50 27.76 49.13 15.53
C ASN A 50 26.69 48.24 16.16
N VAL A 51 27.14 47.31 17.00
CA VAL A 51 26.29 46.33 17.71
C VAL A 51 25.25 47.01 18.60
N ASP A 52 25.58 48.08 19.31
CA ASP A 52 24.64 48.71 20.25
C ASP A 52 23.53 49.49 19.53
N ILE A 53 23.80 50.08 18.36
CA ILE A 53 22.77 50.63 17.46
C ILE A 53 21.82 49.52 16.97
N ALA A 54 22.39 48.39 16.52
CA ALA A 54 21.61 47.24 16.05
C ALA A 54 20.71 46.65 17.15
N LEU A 55 21.21 46.52 18.38
CA LEU A 55 20.43 46.08 19.53
C LEU A 55 19.35 47.09 19.93
N GLY A 56 19.63 48.40 19.82
CA GLY A 56 18.63 49.45 19.98
C GLY A 56 17.48 49.32 18.97
N GLN A 57 17.80 49.03 17.71
CA GLN A 57 16.80 48.77 16.67
C GLN A 57 15.96 47.52 16.99
N LEU A 58 16.55 46.42 17.48
CA LEU A 58 15.79 45.22 17.88
C LEU A 58 14.86 45.45 19.08
N LYS A 59 15.29 46.21 20.10
CA LYS A 59 14.45 46.55 21.28
C LYS A 59 13.19 47.31 20.89
N ASN A 60 13.28 48.16 19.87
CA ASN A 60 12.18 49.02 19.42
C ASN A 60 11.10 48.28 18.61
N ILE A 61 11.34 47.03 18.19
CA ILE A 61 10.34 46.23 17.47
C ILE A 61 9.30 45.65 18.44
N LYS A 62 8.02 45.92 18.17
CA LYS A 62 6.88 45.44 18.97
C LYS A 62 6.25 44.19 18.35
N ASP A 63 5.48 43.44 19.15
CA ASP A 63 4.75 42.25 18.72
C ASP A 63 3.25 42.56 18.51
N GLU A 64 2.88 42.84 17.26
CA GLU A 64 1.53 43.25 16.86
C GLU A 64 0.47 42.15 17.06
N LYS A 65 0.86 40.88 17.20
CA LYS A 65 -0.11 39.78 17.41
C LYS A 65 -0.85 39.85 18.75
N SER A 66 -0.31 40.57 19.74
CA SER A 66 -0.73 40.44 21.13
C SER A 66 -1.77 41.46 21.60
N GLY A 67 -2.21 42.39 20.73
CA GLY A 67 -3.16 43.48 21.05
C GLY A 67 -2.60 44.55 22.01
N ASN A 68 -1.59 44.20 22.81
CA ASN A 68 -0.78 45.09 23.63
C ASN A 68 0.55 45.39 22.91
N GLN A 69 1.13 46.58 23.12
CA GLN A 69 2.43 46.99 22.54
C GLN A 69 3.64 46.31 23.24
N LYS A 70 3.61 44.98 23.36
CA LYS A 70 4.67 44.21 24.02
C LYS A 70 5.94 44.19 23.15
N GLU A 71 7.10 44.24 23.79
CA GLU A 71 8.40 44.09 23.12
C GLU A 71 8.54 42.70 22.51
N LYS A 72 8.98 42.65 21.25
CA LYS A 72 9.12 41.39 20.49
C LYS A 72 10.30 40.53 20.97
N PHE A 73 11.30 41.17 21.58
CA PHE A 73 12.49 40.53 22.12
C PHE A 73 12.55 40.71 23.63
N SER A 74 12.68 39.60 24.37
CA SER A 74 12.94 39.68 25.81
C SER A 74 14.36 40.20 26.08
N VAL A 75 14.61 40.69 27.31
CA VAL A 75 15.97 41.08 27.77
C VAL A 75 16.98 39.94 27.55
N LYS A 76 16.58 38.68 27.77
CA LYS A 76 17.39 37.49 27.49
C LYS A 76 17.72 37.34 26.00
N ASN A 77 16.75 37.60 25.11
CA ASN A 77 16.96 37.53 23.67
C ASN A 77 17.96 38.61 23.21
N ILE A 78 17.84 39.83 23.72
CA ILE A 78 18.76 40.93 23.44
C ILE A 78 20.19 40.60 23.89
N ALA A 79 20.36 40.01 25.09
CA ALA A 79 21.67 39.58 25.56
C ALA A 79 22.31 38.51 24.66
N ILE A 80 21.53 37.53 24.19
CA ILE A 80 22.01 36.51 23.24
C ILE A 80 22.38 37.15 21.88
N MET A 81 21.54 38.06 21.36
CA MET A 81 21.84 38.79 20.12
C MET A 81 23.10 39.64 20.23
N LYS A 82 23.43 40.20 21.41
CA LYS A 82 24.67 40.95 21.62
C LYS A 82 25.91 40.07 21.40
N SER A 83 25.90 38.83 21.88
CA SER A 83 26.99 37.88 21.62
C SER A 83 27.07 37.59 20.11
N ILE A 84 25.95 37.14 19.51
CA ILE A 84 25.91 36.71 18.11
C ILE A 84 26.37 37.81 17.14
N LEU A 85 25.97 39.07 17.37
CA LEU A 85 26.30 40.20 16.51
C LEU A 85 27.70 40.80 16.77
N THR A 86 28.28 40.56 17.95
CA THR A 86 29.71 40.85 18.19
C THR A 86 30.59 39.84 17.45
N ASP A 87 30.22 38.56 17.52
CA ASP A 87 31.00 37.46 16.95
C ASP A 87 30.85 37.34 15.41
N ALA A 88 29.67 37.70 14.87
CA ALA A 88 29.30 37.56 13.47
C ALA A 88 28.40 38.73 13.00
N PRO A 89 28.97 39.94 12.83
CA PRO A 89 28.22 41.16 12.51
C PRO A 89 27.50 41.10 11.15
N GLU A 90 28.00 40.30 10.20
CA GLU A 90 27.42 40.14 8.87
C GLU A 90 26.02 39.51 8.88
N LYS A 91 25.67 38.79 9.97
CA LYS A 91 24.32 38.23 10.20
C LYS A 91 23.23 39.30 10.37
N TRP A 92 23.61 40.55 10.64
CA TRP A 92 22.69 41.62 10.99
C TRP A 92 21.53 41.78 9.99
N ASN A 93 21.82 41.79 8.70
CA ASN A 93 20.82 42.05 7.66
C ASN A 93 19.69 41.01 7.68
N SER A 94 20.04 39.73 7.83
CA SER A 94 19.08 38.63 7.92
C SER A 94 18.35 38.60 9.26
N ILE A 95 19.03 38.90 10.37
CA ILE A 95 18.40 39.06 11.70
C ILE A 95 17.36 40.17 11.68
N HIS A 96 17.70 41.34 11.16
CA HIS A 96 16.84 42.51 11.09
C HIS A 96 15.64 42.30 10.14
N ALA A 97 15.86 41.66 8.99
CA ALA A 97 14.79 41.30 8.06
C ALA A 97 13.79 40.30 8.68
N LEU A 98 14.28 39.28 9.40
CA LEU A 98 13.44 38.33 10.12
C LEU A 98 12.71 38.99 11.31
N ALA A 99 13.38 39.91 12.02
CA ALA A 99 12.80 40.64 13.14
C ALA A 99 11.59 41.51 12.73
N LYS A 100 11.59 42.07 11.51
CA LYS A 100 10.48 42.86 10.96
C LYS A 100 9.26 42.06 10.48
N LYS A 101 9.29 40.73 10.55
CA LYS A 101 8.15 39.88 10.13
C LYS A 101 7.25 39.56 11.31
N ASP A 102 6.03 40.11 11.33
CA ASP A 102 5.12 40.04 12.50
C ASP A 102 4.64 38.62 12.80
N TYR A 103 4.67 37.75 11.79
CA TYR A 103 4.35 36.35 11.96
C TYR A 103 5.46 35.52 12.63
N ILE A 104 6.67 36.07 12.83
CA ILE A 104 7.84 35.41 13.47
C ILE A 104 8.13 36.07 14.83
N SER A 105 8.19 35.30 15.92
CA SER A 105 8.53 35.81 17.26
C SER A 105 10.03 36.08 17.42
N GLY A 106 10.40 36.98 18.34
CA GLY A 106 11.81 37.27 18.63
C GLY A 106 12.60 36.06 19.14
N ASN A 107 11.94 35.08 19.78
CA ASN A 107 12.56 33.81 20.17
C ASN A 107 13.00 32.98 18.95
N SER A 108 12.18 32.95 17.91
CA SER A 108 12.53 32.26 16.66
C SER A 108 13.63 32.98 15.90
N VAL A 109 13.62 34.32 15.87
CA VAL A 109 14.72 35.11 15.26
C VAL A 109 16.05 34.81 15.96
N VAL A 110 16.09 34.73 17.30
CA VAL A 110 17.28 34.27 18.04
C VAL A 110 17.67 32.83 17.65
N THR A 111 16.70 31.92 17.54
CA THR A 111 16.93 30.51 17.19
C THR A 111 17.53 30.35 15.78
N PHE A 112 17.14 31.22 14.84
CA PHE A 112 17.74 31.28 13.50
C PHE A 112 19.14 31.93 13.54
N ALA A 113 19.33 33.00 14.31
CA ALA A 113 20.60 33.72 14.46
C ALA A 113 21.74 32.85 15.04
N MET A 114 21.39 31.87 15.87
CA MET A 114 22.32 30.86 16.43
C MET A 114 22.93 29.91 15.37
N GLN A 115 22.36 29.83 14.17
CA GLN A 115 22.95 29.03 13.09
C GLN A 115 24.18 29.73 12.48
N ASN A 116 24.90 29.06 11.57
CA ASN A 116 25.88 29.75 10.73
C ASN A 116 25.17 30.75 9.79
N THR A 117 25.91 31.75 9.30
CA THR A 117 25.39 32.86 8.49
C THR A 117 24.69 32.34 7.23
N GLU A 118 25.29 31.37 6.54
CA GLU A 118 24.70 30.76 5.33
C GLU A 118 23.30 30.15 5.56
N LYS A 119 23.10 29.46 6.69
CA LYS A 119 21.82 28.84 7.03
C LYS A 119 20.79 29.87 7.47
N LEU A 120 21.21 30.89 8.24
CA LEU A 120 20.39 32.03 8.60
C LEU A 120 19.85 32.76 7.36
N ASP A 121 20.73 33.07 6.40
CA ASP A 121 20.38 33.74 5.15
C ASP A 121 19.41 32.89 4.32
N THR A 122 19.62 31.57 4.28
CA THR A 122 18.73 30.66 3.55
C THR A 122 17.34 30.56 4.22
N ILE A 123 17.25 30.60 5.56
CA ILE A 123 15.97 30.67 6.27
C ILE A 123 15.28 32.03 6.05
N LYS A 124 16.04 33.13 6.00
CA LYS A 124 15.52 34.45 5.61
C LYS A 124 14.92 34.39 4.20
N ASP A 125 15.64 33.84 3.22
CA ASP A 125 15.14 33.64 1.84
C ASP A 125 13.83 32.85 1.81
N TYR A 126 13.75 31.74 2.57
CA TYR A 126 12.51 30.95 2.68
C TYR A 126 11.37 31.76 3.33
N SER A 127 11.67 32.64 4.27
CA SER A 127 10.68 33.53 4.88
C SER A 127 10.19 34.65 3.94
N ASP A 128 10.88 34.93 2.84
CA ASP A 128 10.44 35.89 1.81
C ASP A 128 9.54 35.24 0.74
N VAL A 129 9.44 33.90 0.72
CA VAL A 129 8.55 33.17 -0.19
C VAL A 129 7.09 33.45 0.16
N LYS A 130 6.34 33.95 -0.82
CA LYS A 130 4.90 34.22 -0.72
C LYS A 130 4.05 33.14 -1.39
N ASN A 131 2.78 33.05 -0.98
CA ASN A 131 1.76 32.22 -1.64
C ASN A 131 1.00 33.00 -2.72
N ALA A 132 0.04 32.36 -3.38
CA ALA A 132 -0.78 32.96 -4.44
C ALA A 132 -1.65 34.16 -4.00
N GLN A 133 -1.77 34.43 -2.70
CA GLN A 133 -2.50 35.57 -2.13
C GLN A 133 -1.56 36.65 -1.55
N ASP A 134 -0.29 36.67 -2.00
CA ASP A 134 0.77 37.59 -1.56
C ASP A 134 1.10 37.54 -0.05
N LYS A 135 0.63 36.51 0.66
CA LYS A 135 0.93 36.28 2.08
C LYS A 135 2.17 35.39 2.24
N PRO A 136 2.87 35.44 3.40
CA PRO A 136 3.97 34.53 3.69
C PRO A 136 3.55 33.07 3.51
N ARG A 137 4.27 32.31 2.67
CA ARG A 137 3.94 30.90 2.39
C ARG A 137 4.13 30.02 3.62
N TYR A 138 5.20 30.25 4.36
CA TYR A 138 5.58 29.42 5.50
C TYR A 138 5.33 30.15 6.81
N SER A 139 4.58 29.50 7.69
CA SER A 139 4.44 29.91 9.09
C SER A 139 5.75 29.77 9.87
N GLU A 140 5.82 30.42 11.03
CA GLU A 140 6.97 30.35 11.95
C GLU A 140 7.35 28.91 12.32
N SER A 141 6.37 28.04 12.60
CA SER A 141 6.61 26.63 12.95
C SER A 141 7.20 25.82 11.78
N GLN A 142 6.85 26.18 10.54
CA GLN A 142 7.38 25.59 9.31
C GLN A 142 8.81 26.07 9.02
N LEU A 143 9.12 27.35 9.23
CA LEU A 143 10.50 27.87 9.17
C LEU A 143 11.39 27.24 10.25
N LEU A 144 10.86 27.05 11.47
CA LEU A 144 11.52 26.27 12.53
C LEU A 144 11.67 24.78 12.17
N LEU A 145 10.81 24.22 11.33
CA LEU A 145 10.97 22.84 10.85
C LEU A 145 12.11 22.75 9.82
N PHE A 146 12.15 23.63 8.81
CA PHE A 146 13.29 23.73 7.88
C PHE A 146 14.61 23.89 8.63
N ASN A 147 14.66 24.81 9.60
CA ASN A 147 15.85 25.05 10.43
C ASN A 147 16.30 23.81 11.23
N ARG A 148 15.39 22.94 11.67
CA ARG A 148 15.71 21.73 12.43
C ARG A 148 16.01 20.51 11.56
N LYS A 149 15.45 20.44 10.34
CA LYS A 149 15.48 19.24 9.49
C LYS A 149 16.47 19.30 8.33
N ALA A 150 17.01 20.46 8.00
CA ALA A 150 17.94 20.64 6.88
C ALA A 150 19.12 21.58 7.24
N ASP A 151 20.23 21.40 6.51
CA ASP A 151 21.35 22.34 6.50
C ASP A 151 21.19 23.39 5.37
N ALA A 152 22.11 24.37 5.31
CA ALA A 152 22.06 25.43 4.31
C ALA A 152 22.12 24.88 2.88
N LYS A 153 22.99 23.89 2.62
CA LYS A 153 23.17 23.24 1.32
C LYS A 153 21.88 22.56 0.84
N THR A 154 21.22 21.81 1.73
CA THR A 154 19.95 21.13 1.47
C THR A 154 18.83 22.11 1.16
N LEU A 155 18.72 23.20 1.93
CA LEU A 155 17.72 24.24 1.68
C LEU A 155 17.99 24.98 0.35
N LYS A 156 19.24 25.37 0.06
CA LYS A 156 19.59 25.97 -1.24
C LYS A 156 19.27 25.05 -2.42
N HIS A 157 19.59 23.76 -2.30
CA HIS A 157 19.32 22.73 -3.30
C HIS A 157 17.82 22.49 -3.53
N THR A 158 17.01 22.53 -2.46
CA THR A 158 15.55 22.33 -2.53
C THR A 158 14.75 23.59 -2.82
N LYS A 159 15.39 24.76 -2.93
CA LYS A 159 14.77 26.05 -3.25
C LYS A 159 13.85 26.04 -4.49
N PRO A 160 14.12 25.28 -5.58
CA PRO A 160 13.18 25.20 -6.71
C PRO A 160 11.77 24.67 -6.35
N LEU A 161 11.64 23.86 -5.29
CA LEU A 161 10.35 23.36 -4.82
C LEU A 161 9.53 24.46 -4.10
N THR A 162 10.14 25.57 -3.68
CA THR A 162 9.45 26.67 -2.97
C THR A 162 8.58 27.55 -3.87
N LYS A 163 8.36 27.18 -5.14
CA LYS A 163 7.35 27.78 -6.04
C LYS A 163 6.00 27.04 -6.10
N THR A 164 5.89 25.90 -5.42
CA THR A 164 4.70 25.01 -5.41
C THR A 164 3.77 25.32 -4.21
N SER A 165 2.95 24.37 -3.78
CA SER A 165 2.23 24.35 -2.49
C SER A 165 2.68 23.20 -1.57
N LEU A 166 3.75 22.46 -1.93
CA LEU A 166 4.31 21.36 -1.12
C LEU A 166 4.63 21.77 0.32
N SER A 167 4.46 20.83 1.26
CA SER A 167 4.83 21.03 2.66
C SER A 167 6.35 21.06 2.87
N PRO A 168 6.86 21.69 3.95
CA PRO A 168 8.27 21.66 4.30
C PRO A 168 8.86 20.26 4.43
N GLU A 169 8.10 19.32 5.01
CA GLU A 169 8.50 17.92 5.16
C GLU A 169 8.71 17.27 3.80
N ASN A 170 7.79 17.52 2.85
CA ASN A 170 7.89 16.98 1.51
C ASN A 170 9.07 17.57 0.73
N ILE A 171 9.32 18.89 0.90
CA ILE A 171 10.44 19.60 0.29
C ILE A 171 11.78 19.05 0.80
N VAL A 172 11.91 18.87 2.11
CA VAL A 172 13.14 18.30 2.72
C VAL A 172 13.33 16.84 2.33
N ALA A 173 12.27 16.03 2.26
CA ALA A 173 12.38 14.63 1.84
C ALA A 173 12.91 14.47 0.40
N MET A 174 12.61 15.41 -0.49
CA MET A 174 13.10 15.40 -1.88
C MET A 174 14.59 15.79 -2.03
N ALA A 175 15.28 16.20 -0.96
CA ALA A 175 16.68 16.64 -1.00
C ALA A 175 17.67 15.64 -1.66
N GLY A 176 17.37 14.34 -1.62
CA GLY A 176 18.21 13.30 -2.23
C GLY A 176 18.22 13.27 -3.77
N PHE A 177 17.31 13.99 -4.44
CA PHE A 177 17.27 14.04 -5.90
C PHE A 177 18.27 15.03 -6.51
N LYS A 178 18.57 14.86 -7.80
CA LYS A 178 19.37 15.83 -8.58
C LYS A 178 18.60 17.13 -8.83
N SER A 179 19.30 18.25 -8.98
CA SER A 179 18.69 19.57 -9.11
C SER A 179 17.79 19.68 -10.37
N ASP A 180 18.19 19.07 -11.48
CA ASP A 180 17.39 19.03 -12.72
C ASP A 180 16.06 18.28 -12.53
N PHE A 181 16.05 17.22 -11.70
CA PHE A 181 14.84 16.51 -11.31
C PHE A 181 13.96 17.38 -10.41
N LEU A 182 14.54 18.10 -9.43
CA LEU A 182 13.79 18.99 -8.54
C LEU A 182 13.09 20.12 -9.31
N GLU A 183 13.71 20.68 -10.33
CA GLU A 183 13.09 21.69 -11.18
C GLU A 183 11.92 21.15 -12.01
N LYS A 184 12.10 19.96 -12.63
CA LYS A 184 11.05 19.25 -13.38
C LYS A 184 9.88 18.90 -12.48
N ALA A 185 10.16 18.34 -11.29
CA ALA A 185 9.14 17.99 -10.30
C ALA A 185 8.38 19.23 -9.84
N ALA A 186 9.07 20.33 -9.50
CA ALA A 186 8.42 21.57 -9.12
C ALA A 186 7.54 22.16 -10.23
N ASN A 187 7.95 22.07 -11.50
CA ASN A 187 7.14 22.51 -12.64
C ASN A 187 5.86 21.66 -12.76
N ARG A 188 5.96 20.34 -12.72
CA ARG A 188 4.79 19.45 -12.84
C ARG A 188 3.88 19.54 -11.62
N VAL A 189 4.41 19.71 -10.41
CA VAL A 189 3.60 19.94 -9.21
C VAL A 189 2.77 21.22 -9.38
N ALA A 190 3.38 22.34 -9.79
CA ALA A 190 2.66 23.58 -10.07
C ALA A 190 1.63 23.44 -11.22
N GLU A 191 1.92 22.62 -12.24
CA GLU A 191 0.97 22.28 -13.32
C GLU A 191 -0.27 21.56 -12.76
N VAL A 192 -0.09 20.57 -11.87
CA VAL A 192 -1.20 19.86 -11.21
C VAL A 192 -2.00 20.78 -10.30
N GLU A 193 -1.35 21.66 -9.52
CA GLU A 193 -2.01 22.66 -8.67
C GLU A 193 -2.92 23.59 -9.49
N LYS A 194 -2.42 24.01 -10.67
CA LYS A 194 -3.17 24.85 -11.61
C LYS A 194 -4.36 24.11 -12.21
N GLU A 195 -4.14 22.92 -12.76
CA GLU A 195 -5.15 22.14 -13.49
C GLU A 195 -6.27 21.61 -12.60
N THR A 196 -5.96 21.22 -11.36
CA THR A 196 -6.90 20.50 -10.48
C THR A 196 -7.49 21.37 -9.38
N CYS A 197 -6.72 22.35 -8.87
CA CYS A 197 -7.08 23.13 -7.69
C CYS A 197 -7.06 24.65 -7.92
N ASN A 198 -6.95 25.12 -9.17
CA ASN A 198 -6.85 26.54 -9.53
C ASN A 198 -5.75 27.31 -8.73
N ASN A 199 -4.59 26.67 -8.52
CA ASN A 199 -3.48 27.16 -7.69
C ASN A 199 -3.82 27.37 -6.19
N ASN A 200 -4.89 26.75 -5.69
CA ASN A 200 -5.29 26.85 -4.29
C ASN A 200 -5.66 25.48 -3.67
N PRO A 201 -4.73 24.49 -3.69
CA PRO A 201 -4.94 23.20 -3.04
C PRO A 201 -5.01 23.38 -1.51
N LYS A 202 -5.87 22.60 -0.86
CA LYS A 202 -5.90 22.47 0.61
C LYS A 202 -4.65 21.72 1.11
N GLN A 203 -4.18 20.76 0.32
CA GLN A 203 -2.95 20.00 0.55
C GLN A 203 -2.41 19.51 -0.79
N ILE A 204 -1.09 19.42 -0.93
CA ILE A 204 -0.45 18.67 -2.02
C ILE A 204 0.76 17.88 -1.51
N ILE A 205 0.93 16.67 -2.06
CA ILE A 205 1.98 15.71 -1.71
C ILE A 205 2.66 15.22 -3.00
N PHE A 206 3.97 15.10 -2.96
CA PHE A 206 4.80 14.39 -3.95
C PHE A 206 5.42 13.16 -3.28
N THR A 207 5.11 11.96 -3.78
CA THR A 207 5.61 10.68 -3.25
C THR A 207 6.07 9.76 -4.38
N CYS A 208 6.90 8.75 -4.07
CA CYS A 208 7.03 7.60 -4.96
C CYS A 208 5.69 6.89 -5.14
N ASP A 209 5.48 6.30 -6.32
CA ASP A 209 4.46 5.28 -6.52
C ASP A 209 4.79 4.05 -5.66
N HIS A 210 3.75 3.39 -5.13
CA HIS A 210 3.89 2.19 -4.30
C HIS A 210 4.21 0.94 -5.13
N SER A 211 3.79 0.93 -6.40
CA SER A 211 3.92 -0.20 -7.33
C SER A 211 5.17 -0.12 -8.22
N ASP A 212 5.66 1.08 -8.54
CA ASP A 212 6.90 1.31 -9.29
C ASP A 212 7.78 2.39 -8.63
N ARG A 213 8.94 1.98 -8.10
CA ARG A 213 9.92 2.88 -7.47
C ARG A 213 10.57 3.90 -8.44
N GLN A 214 10.34 3.80 -9.75
CA GLN A 214 10.75 4.81 -10.75
C GLN A 214 9.62 5.77 -11.13
N ALA A 215 8.39 5.56 -10.67
CA ALA A 215 7.26 6.45 -10.86
C ALA A 215 6.95 7.25 -9.58
N PHE A 216 6.20 8.32 -9.74
CA PHE A 216 5.84 9.26 -8.67
C PHE A 216 4.38 9.65 -8.75
N ASN A 217 3.76 9.86 -7.59
CA ASN A 217 2.41 10.34 -7.47
C ASN A 217 2.39 11.76 -6.92
N ILE A 218 1.66 12.64 -7.61
CA ILE A 218 1.37 14.01 -7.18
C ILE A 218 -0.10 14.05 -6.78
N ILE A 219 -0.35 14.14 -5.48
CA ILE A 219 -1.68 14.01 -4.88
C ILE A 219 -2.08 15.37 -4.32
N ALA A 220 -3.10 16.00 -4.91
CA ALA A 220 -3.67 17.27 -4.46
C ALA A 220 -5.08 17.05 -3.89
N GLN A 221 -5.42 17.72 -2.78
CA GLN A 221 -6.78 17.78 -2.26
C GLN A 221 -7.34 19.20 -2.45
N ASP A 222 -8.54 19.30 -3.04
CA ASP A 222 -9.25 20.58 -3.19
C ASP A 222 -9.99 21.00 -1.89
N ASN A 223 -10.58 22.20 -1.89
CA ASN A 223 -11.32 22.70 -0.72
C ASN A 223 -12.67 22.00 -0.47
N LYS A 224 -13.16 21.17 -1.41
CA LYS A 224 -14.36 20.34 -1.25
C LYS A 224 -14.02 18.94 -0.69
N GLY A 225 -12.74 18.59 -0.63
CA GLY A 225 -12.24 17.29 -0.19
C GLY A 225 -12.00 16.29 -1.33
N THR A 226 -12.25 16.68 -2.59
CA THR A 226 -11.92 15.88 -3.77
C THR A 226 -10.41 15.69 -3.84
N VAL A 227 -9.97 14.46 -4.11
CA VAL A 227 -8.56 14.13 -4.28
C VAL A 227 -8.26 13.95 -5.76
N HIS A 228 -7.21 14.60 -6.24
CA HIS A 228 -6.70 14.49 -7.60
C HIS A 228 -5.30 13.91 -7.56
N THR A 229 -5.03 12.87 -8.33
CA THR A 229 -3.72 12.22 -8.40
C THR A 229 -3.21 12.26 -9.83
N ALA A 230 -1.97 12.70 -10.03
CA ALA A 230 -1.25 12.53 -11.28
C ALA A 230 -0.08 11.56 -11.06
N LEU A 231 -0.17 10.39 -11.70
CA LEU A 231 0.94 9.44 -11.81
C LEU A 231 1.90 9.94 -12.90
N VAL A 232 3.19 10.01 -12.58
CA VAL A 232 4.22 10.49 -13.49
C VAL A 232 5.45 9.58 -13.53
N ASP A 233 6.09 9.48 -14.69
CA ASP A 233 7.34 8.72 -14.86
C ASP A 233 8.54 9.44 -14.20
N LYS A 234 9.72 8.80 -14.20
CA LYS A 234 10.97 9.40 -13.69
C LYS A 234 11.42 10.70 -14.38
N ASN A 235 10.86 11.03 -15.54
CA ASN A 235 11.16 12.26 -16.28
C ASN A 235 10.12 13.36 -16.01
N MET A 236 9.11 13.08 -15.16
CA MET A 236 7.93 13.91 -14.95
C MET A 236 7.05 14.03 -16.23
N ASN A 237 6.77 12.92 -16.93
CA ASN A 237 5.71 12.81 -17.94
C ASN A 237 4.42 12.27 -17.29
N LYS A 238 3.23 12.79 -17.63
CA LYS A 238 1.96 12.26 -17.07
C LYS A 238 1.67 10.88 -17.66
N GLU A 239 1.54 9.87 -16.79
CA GLU A 239 1.15 8.52 -17.18
C GLU A 239 -0.35 8.27 -16.97
N ALA A 240 -0.91 8.75 -15.85
CA ALA A 240 -2.34 8.67 -15.58
C ALA A 240 -2.80 9.88 -14.74
N ILE A 241 -4.09 10.18 -14.82
CA ILE A 241 -4.77 11.19 -13.99
C ILE A 241 -5.99 10.54 -13.36
N GLU A 242 -6.07 10.56 -12.02
CA GLU A 242 -7.20 10.10 -11.22
C GLU A 242 -7.90 11.28 -10.52
N THR A 243 -9.20 11.16 -10.32
CA THR A 243 -9.98 12.00 -9.40
C THR A 243 -10.88 11.11 -8.55
N ALA A 244 -10.80 11.27 -7.23
CA ALA A 244 -11.54 10.51 -6.25
C ALA A 244 -12.47 11.43 -5.44
N GLU A 245 -13.76 11.13 -5.48
CA GLU A 245 -14.84 11.85 -4.80
C GLU A 245 -15.47 10.92 -3.75
N VAL A 246 -15.68 11.40 -2.52
CA VAL A 246 -16.42 10.69 -1.47
C VAL A 246 -17.75 11.39 -1.21
N TYR A 247 -18.84 10.63 -1.13
CA TYR A 247 -20.15 11.17 -0.78
C TYR A 247 -20.91 10.23 0.17
N ARG A 248 -21.77 10.83 0.99
CA ARG A 248 -22.67 10.14 1.91
C ARG A 248 -24.12 10.28 1.41
N THR A 249 -24.85 9.19 1.36
CA THR A 249 -26.29 9.22 1.02
C THR A 249 -27.14 9.70 2.20
N LYS A 250 -28.41 10.08 1.94
CA LYS A 250 -29.39 10.39 2.99
C LYS A 250 -29.59 9.26 4.01
N LYS A 251 -29.32 8.00 3.62
CA LYS A 251 -29.43 6.81 4.49
C LYS A 251 -28.16 6.52 5.30
N GLY A 252 -27.11 7.33 5.16
CA GLY A 252 -25.85 7.17 5.89
C GLY A 252 -24.75 6.43 5.12
N ASN A 253 -25.09 5.60 4.12
CA ASN A 253 -24.11 4.85 3.30
C ASN A 253 -23.05 5.77 2.69
N ILE A 254 -21.78 5.35 2.76
CA ILE A 254 -20.62 6.08 2.23
C ILE A 254 -20.16 5.40 0.94
N TYR A 255 -19.90 6.21 -0.09
CA TYR A 255 -19.38 5.77 -1.38
C TYR A 255 -18.15 6.57 -1.77
N GLN A 256 -17.21 5.93 -2.45
CA GLN A 256 -16.12 6.58 -3.16
C GLN A 256 -16.28 6.30 -4.66
N ILE A 257 -16.14 7.33 -5.49
CA ILE A 257 -16.01 7.17 -6.95
C ILE A 257 -14.61 7.63 -7.34
N LYS A 258 -13.82 6.72 -7.90
CA LYS A 258 -12.58 7.02 -8.61
C LYS A 258 -12.85 7.10 -10.10
N LYS A 259 -12.35 8.12 -10.78
CA LYS A 259 -12.38 8.31 -12.24
C LYS A 259 -10.94 8.42 -12.71
N VAL A 260 -10.49 7.58 -13.63
CA VAL A 260 -9.10 7.57 -14.11
C VAL A 260 -9.05 7.72 -15.62
N LYS A 261 -8.04 8.45 -16.09
CA LYS A 261 -7.60 8.50 -17.49
C LYS A 261 -6.16 7.99 -17.54
N ASP A 262 -5.95 6.75 -17.96
CA ASP A 262 -4.63 6.19 -18.25
C ASP A 262 -4.19 6.68 -19.64
N LEU A 263 -3.16 7.52 -19.65
CA LEU A 263 -2.62 8.15 -20.86
C LEU A 263 -1.68 7.20 -21.63
N ARG A 264 -1.09 6.20 -20.96
CA ARG A 264 -0.22 5.20 -21.57
C ARG A 264 -1.01 4.23 -22.44
N ASN A 265 -2.17 3.81 -21.93
CA ASN A 265 -2.99 2.74 -22.49
C ASN A 265 -4.30 3.23 -23.14
N ASN A 266 -4.43 4.55 -23.39
CA ASN A 266 -5.63 5.23 -23.92
C ASN A 266 -6.95 4.73 -23.31
N THR A 267 -6.98 4.56 -21.99
CA THR A 267 -8.07 3.90 -21.28
C THR A 267 -8.68 4.86 -20.26
N ILE A 268 -10.01 4.86 -20.16
CA ILE A 268 -10.74 5.61 -19.13
C ILE A 268 -11.44 4.59 -18.24
N SER A 269 -11.26 4.69 -16.92
CA SER A 269 -11.95 3.82 -15.97
C SER A 269 -12.73 4.60 -14.92
N LYS A 270 -13.77 3.97 -14.39
CA LYS A 270 -14.57 4.47 -13.26
C LYS A 270 -14.80 3.33 -12.29
N VAL A 271 -14.33 3.46 -11.06
CA VAL A 271 -14.52 2.51 -9.97
C VAL A 271 -15.44 3.13 -8.92
N ARG A 272 -16.42 2.36 -8.43
CA ARG A 272 -17.29 2.71 -7.30
C ARG A 272 -17.01 1.75 -6.14
N LEU A 273 -16.53 2.29 -5.04
CA LEU A 273 -16.39 1.59 -3.76
C LEU A 273 -17.54 1.99 -2.83
N GLN A 274 -17.96 1.07 -1.97
CA GLN A 274 -18.93 1.29 -0.90
C GLN A 274 -18.29 0.86 0.41
N ALA A 275 -18.50 1.62 1.49
CA ALA A 275 -18.11 1.18 2.83
C ALA A 275 -19.01 0.01 3.29
N ASP A 276 -18.41 -1.07 3.79
CA ASP A 276 -19.10 -2.14 4.49
C ASP A 276 -19.58 -1.71 5.89
N GLU A 277 -20.14 -2.64 6.66
CA GLU A 277 -20.65 -2.40 8.01
C GLU A 277 -19.56 -1.94 9.01
N ASN A 278 -18.30 -2.31 8.76
CA ASN A 278 -17.13 -1.93 9.57
C ASN A 278 -16.42 -0.67 9.04
N GLY A 279 -16.84 -0.15 7.89
CA GLY A 279 -16.25 1.02 7.23
C GLY A 279 -15.17 0.71 6.19
N TYR A 280 -14.89 -0.57 5.88
CA TYR A 280 -13.91 -0.96 4.86
C TYR A 280 -14.43 -0.72 3.44
N PRO A 281 -13.61 -0.18 2.51
CA PRO A 281 -14.04 0.10 1.15
C PRO A 281 -14.06 -1.17 0.28
N VAL A 282 -15.26 -1.68 0.00
CA VAL A 282 -15.51 -2.80 -0.91
C VAL A 282 -15.72 -2.26 -2.33
N VAL A 283 -15.00 -2.79 -3.33
CA VAL A 283 -15.29 -2.48 -4.75
C VAL A 283 -16.65 -3.05 -5.09
N THR A 284 -17.57 -2.20 -5.57
CA THR A 284 -18.89 -2.67 -6.00
C THR A 284 -18.98 -2.70 -7.52
N HIS A 285 -18.60 -1.63 -8.22
CA HIS A 285 -18.67 -1.60 -9.68
C HIS A 285 -17.38 -1.02 -10.28
N GLU A 286 -16.99 -1.54 -11.42
CA GLU A 286 -15.96 -0.94 -12.27
C GLU A 286 -16.44 -0.93 -13.74
N VAL A 287 -16.11 0.14 -14.45
CA VAL A 287 -16.26 0.25 -15.91
C VAL A 287 -14.93 0.72 -16.48
N ARG A 288 -14.40 0.01 -17.50
CA ARG A 288 -13.19 0.39 -18.23
C ARG A 288 -13.50 0.54 -19.72
N VAL A 289 -13.28 1.72 -20.30
CA VAL A 289 -13.41 1.98 -21.74
C VAL A 289 -12.02 2.00 -22.34
N ILE A 290 -11.68 0.95 -23.09
CA ILE A 290 -10.39 0.80 -23.75
C ILE A 290 -10.51 1.30 -25.19
N LYS A 291 -9.59 2.16 -25.61
CA LYS A 291 -9.58 2.74 -26.96
C LYS A 291 -8.38 2.28 -27.76
N ASP A 292 -8.55 2.27 -29.08
CA ASP A 292 -7.45 2.06 -30.03
C ASP A 292 -6.54 3.30 -30.14
N LYS A 293 -5.52 3.21 -30.99
CA LYS A 293 -4.60 4.31 -31.29
C LYS A 293 -5.27 5.51 -32.00
N ASN A 294 -6.48 5.32 -32.54
CA ASN A 294 -7.28 6.33 -33.24
C ASN A 294 -8.39 6.92 -32.34
N ASN A 295 -8.36 6.66 -31.03
CA ASN A 295 -9.37 7.05 -30.04
C ASN A 295 -10.78 6.42 -30.23
N LYS A 296 -10.93 5.41 -31.09
CA LYS A 296 -12.17 4.63 -31.20
C LYS A 296 -12.23 3.61 -30.07
N ILE A 297 -13.42 3.32 -29.55
CA ILE A 297 -13.60 2.30 -28.52
C ILE A 297 -13.27 0.93 -29.12
N ALA A 298 -12.37 0.18 -28.48
CA ALA A 298 -12.03 -1.19 -28.85
C ALA A 298 -12.88 -2.20 -28.08
N ARG A 299 -13.08 -1.97 -26.77
CA ARG A 299 -14.08 -2.65 -25.92
C ARG A 299 -14.41 -1.82 -24.67
N THR A 300 -15.56 -2.09 -24.09
CA THR A 300 -15.91 -1.64 -22.73
C THR A 300 -16.00 -2.85 -21.82
N GLU A 301 -15.34 -2.80 -20.67
CA GLU A 301 -15.36 -3.84 -19.65
C GLU A 301 -16.25 -3.39 -18.49
N TYR A 302 -17.10 -4.30 -18.00
CA TYR A 302 -18.01 -4.07 -16.88
C TYR A 302 -17.75 -5.13 -15.82
N THR A 303 -17.62 -4.68 -14.57
CA THR A 303 -17.44 -5.51 -13.38
C THR A 303 -18.50 -5.11 -12.35
N ALA A 304 -19.29 -6.07 -11.85
CA ALA A 304 -20.29 -5.88 -10.80
C ALA A 304 -20.40 -7.14 -9.93
N PRO A 305 -20.95 -7.09 -8.70
CA PRO A 305 -21.09 -8.27 -7.87
C PRO A 305 -22.16 -9.17 -8.50
N SER A 306 -21.92 -10.48 -8.49
CA SER A 306 -22.85 -11.47 -9.03
C SER A 306 -23.98 -11.79 -8.05
N GLU A 307 -24.87 -12.72 -8.40
CA GLU A 307 -25.85 -13.29 -7.45
C GLU A 307 -25.18 -14.07 -6.31
N ILE A 308 -23.92 -14.48 -6.48
CA ILE A 308 -23.14 -15.25 -5.52
C ILE A 308 -22.18 -14.30 -4.78
N PRO A 309 -22.32 -14.14 -3.44
CA PRO A 309 -21.39 -13.35 -2.63
C PRO A 309 -19.94 -13.78 -2.84
N GLY A 310 -19.04 -12.80 -2.89
CA GLY A 310 -17.62 -13.05 -3.12
C GLY A 310 -17.23 -13.35 -4.58
N ILE A 311 -18.16 -13.25 -5.53
CA ILE A 311 -17.93 -13.45 -6.98
C ILE A 311 -18.40 -12.22 -7.76
N PHE A 312 -17.59 -11.78 -8.72
CA PHE A 312 -17.95 -10.72 -9.67
C PHE A 312 -18.45 -11.30 -11.00
N ASP A 313 -19.54 -10.73 -11.51
CA ASP A 313 -19.90 -10.81 -12.92
C ASP A 313 -19.01 -9.83 -13.70
N ILE A 314 -18.28 -10.34 -14.68
CA ILE A 314 -17.41 -9.54 -15.56
C ILE A 314 -17.76 -9.85 -17.01
N LYS A 315 -18.03 -8.80 -17.79
CA LYS A 315 -18.24 -8.90 -19.23
C LYS A 315 -17.53 -7.83 -20.03
N TYR A 316 -17.10 -8.19 -21.24
CA TYR A 316 -16.58 -7.27 -22.25
C TYR A 316 -17.64 -7.06 -23.32
N GLN A 317 -17.88 -5.81 -23.69
CA GLN A 317 -18.78 -5.40 -24.76
C GLN A 317 -17.97 -4.76 -25.89
N TYR A 318 -18.15 -5.26 -27.11
CA TYR A 318 -17.46 -4.79 -28.31
C TYR A 318 -18.34 -3.84 -29.12
N PRO A 319 -17.77 -2.95 -29.96
CA PRO A 319 -18.53 -1.98 -30.75
C PRO A 319 -19.56 -2.58 -31.73
N ASN A 320 -19.39 -3.85 -32.10
CA ASN A 320 -20.32 -4.61 -32.94
C ASN A 320 -21.49 -5.25 -32.15
N GLY A 321 -21.63 -4.95 -30.87
CA GLY A 321 -22.65 -5.53 -29.99
C GLY A 321 -22.32 -6.93 -29.46
N LYS A 322 -21.20 -7.56 -29.84
CA LYS A 322 -20.76 -8.82 -29.23
C LYS A 322 -20.49 -8.60 -27.75
N GLU A 323 -20.99 -9.50 -26.90
CA GLU A 323 -20.58 -9.61 -25.50
C GLU A 323 -19.71 -10.86 -25.29
N GLU A 324 -18.79 -10.78 -24.34
CA GLU A 324 -17.93 -11.87 -23.90
C GLU A 324 -17.97 -11.93 -22.37
N ILE A 325 -18.38 -13.08 -21.82
CA ILE A 325 -18.48 -13.29 -20.38
C ILE A 325 -17.14 -13.85 -19.87
N VAL A 326 -16.54 -13.11 -18.94
CA VAL A 326 -15.19 -13.36 -18.40
C VAL A 326 -15.26 -13.99 -17.02
N SER A 327 -16.26 -13.61 -16.23
CA SER A 327 -16.61 -14.23 -14.95
C SER A 327 -18.12 -14.12 -14.77
N SER A 328 -18.73 -15.15 -14.17
CA SER A 328 -20.13 -15.12 -13.74
C SER A 328 -20.39 -16.03 -12.55
N GLY A 329 -21.30 -15.60 -11.66
CA GLY A 329 -21.82 -16.39 -10.54
C GLY A 329 -23.35 -16.37 -10.53
N LYS A 330 -24.00 -17.55 -10.49
CA LYS A 330 -25.46 -17.68 -10.57
C LYS A 330 -26.01 -18.73 -9.61
N PHE A 331 -27.25 -18.52 -9.16
CA PHE A 331 -28.02 -19.49 -8.39
C PHE A 331 -29.29 -19.91 -9.13
N ASP A 332 -29.40 -21.19 -9.52
CA ASP A 332 -30.63 -21.71 -10.12
C ASP A 332 -31.64 -22.14 -9.05
N LYS A 333 -32.65 -21.28 -8.85
CA LYS A 333 -33.77 -21.49 -7.93
C LYS A 333 -34.61 -22.76 -8.21
N LYS A 334 -34.47 -23.40 -9.38
CA LYS A 334 -35.19 -24.65 -9.68
C LYS A 334 -34.46 -25.91 -9.23
N THR A 335 -33.13 -25.87 -9.21
CA THR A 335 -32.26 -27.03 -8.92
C THR A 335 -31.47 -26.88 -7.63
N GLY A 336 -31.44 -25.68 -7.04
CA GLY A 336 -30.60 -25.35 -5.90
C GLY A 336 -29.10 -25.21 -6.24
N ILE A 337 -28.74 -25.33 -7.52
CA ILE A 337 -27.34 -25.34 -7.96
C ILE A 337 -26.78 -23.92 -8.01
N THR A 338 -25.67 -23.72 -7.32
CA THR A 338 -24.77 -22.57 -7.50
C THR A 338 -23.75 -22.91 -8.59
N SER A 339 -23.67 -22.11 -9.66
CA SER A 339 -22.65 -22.25 -10.70
C SER A 339 -21.77 -21.00 -10.80
N ILE A 340 -20.45 -21.20 -10.88
CA ILE A 340 -19.45 -20.16 -11.11
C ILE A 340 -18.65 -20.54 -12.36
N LYS A 341 -18.56 -19.64 -13.33
CA LYS A 341 -17.87 -19.86 -14.62
C LYS A 341 -16.97 -18.68 -14.94
N LYS A 342 -15.68 -18.93 -15.17
CA LYS A 342 -14.70 -17.92 -15.57
C LYS A 342 -13.95 -18.35 -16.83
N ASN A 343 -13.71 -17.39 -17.72
CA ASN A 343 -12.94 -17.53 -18.95
C ASN A 343 -12.11 -16.25 -19.09
N MET A 344 -10.92 -16.26 -18.49
CA MET A 344 -10.09 -15.08 -18.28
C MET A 344 -8.86 -15.14 -19.16
N VAL A 345 -8.47 -14.01 -19.72
CA VAL A 345 -7.22 -13.86 -20.49
C VAL A 345 -6.36 -12.80 -19.82
N SER A 346 -5.11 -13.16 -19.57
CA SER A 346 -4.07 -12.30 -19.00
C SER A 346 -3.43 -11.40 -20.06
N LEU A 347 -2.47 -10.57 -19.65
CA LEU A 347 -1.80 -9.61 -20.52
C LEU A 347 -0.84 -10.24 -21.55
N ASP A 348 -0.36 -11.47 -21.31
CA ASP A 348 0.54 -12.18 -22.23
C ASP A 348 -0.18 -13.20 -23.14
N GLY A 349 -1.50 -13.31 -22.99
CA GLY A 349 -2.34 -14.28 -23.71
C GLY A 349 -2.54 -15.61 -23.00
N THR A 350 -1.93 -15.84 -21.83
CA THR A 350 -2.25 -17.00 -20.98
C THR A 350 -3.71 -16.93 -20.55
N ARG A 351 -4.43 -18.05 -20.69
CA ARG A 351 -5.87 -18.19 -20.45
C ARG A 351 -6.13 -19.06 -19.24
N THR A 352 -7.07 -18.64 -18.40
CA THR A 352 -7.64 -19.39 -17.28
C THR A 352 -9.10 -19.72 -17.60
N ASP A 353 -9.41 -21.01 -17.69
CA ASP A 353 -10.78 -21.53 -17.71
C ASP A 353 -11.09 -22.12 -16.33
N TYR A 354 -12.22 -21.73 -15.74
CA TYR A 354 -12.67 -22.21 -14.44
C TYR A 354 -14.18 -22.50 -14.43
N LEU A 355 -14.53 -23.68 -13.92
CA LEU A 355 -15.89 -24.12 -13.63
C LEU A 355 -15.96 -24.54 -12.16
N TYR A 356 -17.04 -24.17 -11.48
CA TYR A 356 -17.43 -24.75 -10.21
C TYR A 356 -18.94 -24.83 -10.14
N GLU A 357 -19.45 -25.96 -9.66
CA GLU A 357 -20.88 -26.14 -9.36
C GLU A 357 -21.04 -26.78 -7.98
N ASN A 358 -22.07 -26.39 -7.23
CA ASN A 358 -22.36 -26.86 -5.89
C ASN A 358 -23.88 -26.96 -5.65
N ASP A 359 -24.34 -28.10 -5.15
CA ASP A 359 -25.75 -28.35 -4.81
C ASP A 359 -26.08 -28.02 -3.33
N GLU A 360 -27.36 -28.17 -2.95
CA GLU A 360 -27.84 -27.92 -1.58
C GLU A 360 -27.35 -28.96 -0.56
N SER A 361 -26.89 -30.13 -1.00
CA SER A 361 -26.31 -31.16 -0.13
C SER A 361 -24.82 -30.93 0.15
N GLY A 362 -24.20 -29.94 -0.51
CA GLY A 362 -22.77 -29.67 -0.42
C GLY A 362 -21.92 -30.51 -1.37
N ASN A 363 -22.54 -31.26 -2.29
CA ASN A 363 -21.78 -31.89 -3.37
C ASN A 363 -21.30 -30.81 -4.33
N ARG A 364 -20.02 -30.84 -4.66
CA ARG A 364 -19.40 -29.82 -5.50
C ARG A 364 -18.36 -30.40 -6.44
N ILE A 365 -18.27 -29.81 -7.62
CA ILE A 365 -17.28 -30.10 -8.65
C ILE A 365 -16.51 -28.82 -8.99
N SER A 366 -15.24 -28.95 -9.35
CA SER A 366 -14.43 -27.84 -9.84
C SER A 366 -13.46 -28.28 -10.93
N ASP A 367 -13.51 -27.65 -12.09
CA ASP A 367 -12.48 -27.76 -13.12
C ASP A 367 -11.71 -26.44 -13.21
N TYR A 368 -10.39 -26.51 -13.08
CA TYR A 368 -9.47 -25.39 -13.19
C TYR A 368 -8.38 -25.74 -14.21
N LYS A 369 -8.38 -25.02 -15.34
CA LYS A 369 -7.41 -25.18 -16.41
C LYS A 369 -6.70 -23.86 -16.71
N ILE A 370 -5.39 -23.90 -16.88
CA ILE A 370 -4.58 -22.78 -17.37
C ILE A 370 -3.81 -23.24 -18.62
N THR A 371 -3.84 -22.44 -19.67
CA THR A 371 -3.06 -22.67 -20.90
C THR A 371 -2.28 -21.42 -21.29
N ASP A 372 -1.05 -21.59 -21.78
CA ASP A 372 -0.30 -20.49 -22.40
C ASP A 372 -1.00 -19.97 -23.67
N LYS A 373 -0.49 -18.85 -24.21
CA LYS A 373 -0.99 -18.23 -25.44
C LYS A 373 -0.98 -19.12 -26.70
N ASN A 374 -0.27 -20.24 -26.67
CA ASN A 374 -0.17 -21.22 -27.77
C ASN A 374 -1.08 -22.44 -27.52
N GLY A 375 -1.82 -22.48 -26.41
CA GLY A 375 -2.68 -23.59 -26.01
C GLY A 375 -1.97 -24.70 -25.21
N LYS A 376 -0.69 -24.55 -24.86
CA LYS A 376 0.02 -25.52 -24.00
C LYS A 376 -0.59 -25.48 -22.60
N VAL A 377 -1.02 -26.63 -22.09
CA VAL A 377 -1.53 -26.76 -20.72
C VAL A 377 -0.41 -26.49 -19.71
N LEU A 378 -0.67 -25.57 -18.78
CA LEU A 378 0.17 -25.24 -17.63
C LEU A 378 -0.44 -25.75 -16.32
N LEU A 379 -1.79 -25.79 -16.24
CA LEU A 379 -2.53 -26.39 -15.14
C LEU A 379 -3.74 -27.15 -15.69
N LYS A 380 -4.02 -28.32 -15.13
CA LYS A 380 -5.29 -29.04 -15.25
C LYS A 380 -5.60 -29.73 -13.92
N LYS A 381 -6.56 -29.19 -13.18
CA LYS A 381 -7.10 -29.74 -11.94
C LYS A 381 -8.59 -29.96 -12.11
N SER A 382 -9.06 -31.16 -11.85
CA SER A 382 -10.47 -31.52 -11.73
C SER A 382 -10.69 -32.08 -10.34
N SER A 383 -11.61 -31.51 -9.57
CA SER A 383 -11.85 -31.89 -8.18
C SER A 383 -13.32 -32.11 -7.91
N THR A 384 -13.59 -33.08 -7.04
CA THR A 384 -14.94 -33.33 -6.51
C THR A 384 -14.92 -33.37 -4.99
N PHE A 385 -16.07 -33.14 -4.39
CA PHE A 385 -16.33 -33.34 -2.98
C PHE A 385 -17.80 -33.75 -2.85
N GLU A 386 -18.02 -34.98 -2.37
CA GLU A 386 -19.28 -35.71 -2.42
C GLU A 386 -19.67 -36.11 -1.00
N VAL A 387 -20.82 -35.65 -0.53
CA VAL A 387 -21.35 -35.92 0.81
C VAL A 387 -22.12 -37.24 0.77
N VAL A 388 -21.40 -38.35 0.92
CA VAL A 388 -21.98 -39.71 0.85
C VAL A 388 -22.75 -40.11 2.11
N ALA A 389 -22.48 -39.47 3.25
CA ALA A 389 -23.29 -39.54 4.47
C ALA A 389 -23.07 -38.29 5.35
N PRO A 390 -23.92 -37.99 6.35
CA PRO A 390 -23.79 -36.78 7.19
C PRO A 390 -22.44 -36.61 7.90
N ASN A 391 -21.70 -37.69 8.11
CA ASN A 391 -20.39 -37.71 8.73
C ASN A 391 -19.30 -38.32 7.82
N LYS A 392 -19.58 -38.52 6.53
CA LYS A 392 -18.66 -39.17 5.59
C LYS A 392 -18.67 -38.47 4.24
N ILE A 393 -17.50 -38.02 3.82
CA ILE A 393 -17.29 -37.30 2.57
C ILE A 393 -16.23 -38.02 1.74
N ILE A 394 -16.40 -37.98 0.42
CA ILE A 394 -15.41 -38.42 -0.55
C ILE A 394 -14.93 -37.19 -1.33
N SER A 395 -13.65 -36.85 -1.26
CA SER A 395 -13.06 -35.80 -2.13
C SER A 395 -12.12 -36.40 -3.17
N SER A 396 -11.93 -35.69 -4.28
CA SER A 396 -10.94 -36.04 -5.30
C SER A 396 -10.19 -34.81 -5.82
N ASN A 397 -8.98 -35.08 -6.31
CA ASN A 397 -8.11 -34.14 -6.99
C ASN A 397 -7.38 -34.87 -8.12
N ASN A 398 -7.87 -34.70 -9.34
CA ASN A 398 -7.55 -35.53 -10.49
C ASN A 398 -7.75 -37.02 -10.13
N ASP A 399 -6.69 -37.83 -10.29
CA ASP A 399 -6.73 -39.27 -10.02
C ASP A 399 -6.53 -39.62 -8.52
N ASP A 400 -6.31 -38.65 -7.64
CA ASP A 400 -6.15 -38.88 -6.19
C ASP A 400 -7.53 -38.72 -5.50
N LYS A 401 -7.84 -39.62 -4.56
CA LYS A 401 -9.16 -39.73 -3.93
C LYS A 401 -9.03 -39.98 -2.43
N TYR A 402 -9.82 -39.28 -1.64
CA TYR A 402 -9.75 -39.28 -0.18
C TYR A 402 -11.12 -39.56 0.43
N GLU A 403 -11.12 -40.36 1.49
CA GLU A 403 -12.28 -40.56 2.36
C GLU A 403 -12.07 -39.77 3.64
N ILE A 404 -13.01 -38.86 3.94
CA ILE A 404 -13.00 -38.02 5.14
C ILE A 404 -14.12 -38.54 6.05
N THR A 405 -13.79 -38.90 7.28
CA THR A 405 -14.75 -39.26 8.33
C THR A 405 -14.75 -38.18 9.40
N LEU A 406 -15.94 -37.69 9.76
CA LEU A 406 -16.14 -36.65 10.75
C LEU A 406 -16.67 -37.25 12.06
N SER A 407 -16.10 -36.83 13.18
CA SER A 407 -16.65 -37.11 14.52
C SER A 407 -16.61 -35.86 15.40
N ASP A 408 -17.13 -35.95 16.62
CA ASP A 408 -17.04 -34.85 17.60
C ASP A 408 -15.60 -34.65 18.13
N LYS A 409 -14.71 -35.62 17.91
CA LYS A 409 -13.33 -35.64 18.44
C LYS A 409 -12.25 -35.64 17.36
N THR A 410 -12.57 -36.05 16.14
CA THR A 410 -11.60 -36.24 15.05
C THR A 410 -12.16 -35.81 13.70
N ILE A 411 -11.25 -35.37 12.83
CA ILE A 411 -11.43 -35.41 11.38
C ILE A 411 -10.37 -36.38 10.85
N ASP A 412 -10.81 -37.50 10.30
CA ASP A 412 -9.95 -38.61 9.87
C ASP A 412 -9.94 -38.70 8.34
N VAL A 413 -8.75 -38.63 7.72
CA VAL A 413 -8.59 -38.63 6.26
C VAL A 413 -7.78 -39.84 5.81
N LYS A 414 -8.38 -40.66 4.93
CA LYS A 414 -7.76 -41.83 4.32
C LYS A 414 -7.51 -41.60 2.83
N ASP A 415 -6.28 -41.78 2.37
CA ASP A 415 -5.95 -41.85 0.95
C ASP A 415 -6.45 -43.20 0.39
N LEU A 416 -7.40 -43.15 -0.56
CA LEU A 416 -8.00 -44.34 -1.15
C LEU A 416 -7.17 -44.93 -2.30
N LYS A 417 -6.23 -44.16 -2.85
CA LYS A 417 -5.33 -44.59 -3.93
C LYS A 417 -4.07 -45.24 -3.39
N ARG A 418 -3.63 -44.78 -2.21
CA ARG A 418 -2.46 -45.25 -1.47
C ARG A 418 -2.91 -45.76 -0.08
N PRO A 419 -3.70 -46.85 -0.01
CA PRO A 419 -4.33 -47.34 1.22
C PRO A 419 -3.34 -47.89 2.25
N GLU A 420 -2.07 -48.07 1.87
CA GLU A 420 -0.94 -48.37 2.76
C GLU A 420 -0.49 -47.17 3.60
N ARG A 421 -0.90 -45.95 3.24
CA ARG A 421 -0.64 -44.75 4.05
C ARG A 421 -1.52 -44.73 5.28
N GLU A 422 -0.93 -44.29 6.39
CA GLU A 422 -1.66 -44.09 7.64
C GLU A 422 -2.79 -43.06 7.47
N VAL A 423 -3.90 -43.29 8.19
CA VAL A 423 -5.00 -42.33 8.26
C VAL A 423 -4.52 -41.08 8.97
N VAL A 424 -4.70 -39.92 8.34
CA VAL A 424 -4.34 -38.64 8.93
C VAL A 424 -5.47 -38.17 9.84
N THR A 425 -5.25 -38.28 11.15
CA THR A 425 -6.19 -37.84 12.19
C THR A 425 -5.89 -36.43 12.69
N LEU A 426 -6.85 -35.52 12.51
CA LEU A 426 -6.89 -34.23 13.20
C LEU A 426 -7.69 -34.38 14.50
N ASP A 427 -6.99 -34.59 15.62
CA ASP A 427 -7.57 -34.61 16.97
C ASP A 427 -8.06 -33.20 17.35
N ILE A 428 -9.38 -33.04 17.45
CA ILE A 428 -10.05 -31.75 17.68
C ILE A 428 -9.71 -31.17 19.06
N ASP A 429 -9.56 -32.02 20.09
CA ASP A 429 -9.31 -31.56 21.45
C ASP A 429 -7.84 -31.22 21.70
N LYS A 430 -6.90 -31.92 21.05
CA LYS A 430 -5.47 -31.63 21.17
C LYS A 430 -4.99 -30.54 20.21
N LYS A 431 -5.50 -30.49 18.96
CA LYS A 431 -5.01 -29.55 17.94
C LYS A 431 -5.79 -28.24 17.89
N ILE A 432 -7.08 -28.21 18.26
CA ILE A 432 -7.92 -27.01 18.06
C ILE A 432 -8.21 -26.30 19.39
N GLN A 433 -7.94 -24.99 19.43
CA GLN A 433 -8.13 -24.11 20.59
C GLN A 433 -9.06 -22.93 20.22
N GLY A 434 -9.38 -22.08 21.20
CA GLY A 434 -10.24 -20.91 20.98
C GLY A 434 -11.69 -21.28 20.60
N ASN A 435 -12.28 -20.51 19.68
CA ASN A 435 -13.63 -20.75 19.15
C ASN A 435 -13.66 -21.95 18.19
N LYS A 436 -13.53 -23.17 18.75
CA LYS A 436 -13.56 -24.45 18.01
C LYS A 436 -14.67 -24.51 16.97
N LYS A 437 -15.88 -24.02 17.29
CA LYS A 437 -17.06 -24.08 16.41
C LYS A 437 -16.82 -23.40 15.06
N LYS A 438 -16.21 -22.19 15.05
CA LYS A 438 -15.98 -21.44 13.81
C LYS A 438 -14.97 -22.12 12.89
N ILE A 439 -13.78 -22.41 13.42
CA ILE A 439 -12.73 -23.05 12.60
C ILE A 439 -13.09 -24.48 12.16
N LEU A 440 -13.88 -25.23 12.95
CA LEU A 440 -14.42 -26.52 12.54
C LEU A 440 -15.43 -26.43 11.38
N ALA A 441 -16.15 -25.32 11.22
CA ALA A 441 -17.04 -25.14 10.05
C ALA A 441 -16.20 -25.14 8.76
N SER A 442 -15.15 -24.31 8.72
CA SER A 442 -14.20 -24.25 7.60
C SER A 442 -13.50 -25.59 7.33
N LEU A 443 -13.04 -26.29 8.38
CA LEU A 443 -12.35 -27.58 8.22
C LEU A 443 -13.27 -28.68 7.68
N LYS A 444 -14.57 -28.69 8.05
CA LYS A 444 -15.55 -29.65 7.52
C LYS A 444 -15.85 -29.42 6.04
N GLU A 445 -15.66 -28.20 5.54
CA GLU A 445 -15.75 -27.86 4.11
C GLU A 445 -14.42 -28.00 3.35
N MET A 446 -13.34 -28.48 3.98
CA MET A 446 -12.03 -28.60 3.35
C MET A 446 -11.87 -29.99 2.70
N PRO A 447 -11.36 -30.10 1.45
CA PRO A 447 -11.14 -31.41 0.82
C PRO A 447 -9.95 -32.14 1.46
N GLY A 448 -9.92 -33.47 1.32
CA GLY A 448 -9.02 -34.36 2.04
C GLY A 448 -7.54 -34.07 1.80
N GLU A 449 -7.15 -33.68 0.58
CA GLU A 449 -5.78 -33.30 0.28
C GLU A 449 -5.32 -32.08 1.09
N GLU A 450 -6.18 -31.07 1.27
CA GLU A 450 -5.87 -29.87 2.04
C GLU A 450 -5.87 -30.16 3.55
N LEU A 451 -6.77 -31.02 4.04
CA LEU A 451 -6.76 -31.50 5.44
C LEU A 451 -5.46 -32.26 5.79
N ILE A 452 -4.92 -33.04 4.85
CA ILE A 452 -3.59 -33.66 5.00
C ILE A 452 -2.50 -32.59 5.09
N LYS A 453 -2.57 -31.52 4.27
CA LYS A 453 -1.63 -30.40 4.35
C LYS A 453 -1.76 -29.60 5.65
N VAL A 454 -2.96 -29.44 6.22
CA VAL A 454 -3.15 -28.89 7.56
C VAL A 454 -2.36 -29.70 8.59
N ALA A 455 -2.49 -31.03 8.58
CA ALA A 455 -1.76 -31.91 9.50
C ALA A 455 -0.23 -31.85 9.31
N GLN A 456 0.25 -31.74 8.07
CA GLN A 456 1.68 -31.68 7.73
C GLN A 456 2.32 -30.31 8.03
N SER A 457 1.57 -29.21 7.91
CA SER A 457 2.11 -27.84 7.97
C SER A 457 1.86 -27.13 9.31
N THR A 458 0.94 -27.62 10.14
CA THR A 458 0.54 -26.94 11.40
C THR A 458 0.71 -27.83 12.63
N LYS A 459 1.07 -27.22 13.75
CA LYS A 459 1.02 -27.89 15.07
C LYS A 459 -0.38 -27.78 15.67
N THR A 460 -0.92 -26.56 15.73
CA THR A 460 -2.20 -26.20 16.35
C THR A 460 -3.02 -25.29 15.44
N LEU A 461 -4.33 -25.25 15.70
CA LEU A 461 -5.31 -24.40 15.04
C LEU A 461 -6.07 -23.64 16.13
N VAL A 462 -6.36 -22.36 15.91
CA VAL A 462 -7.02 -21.50 16.90
C VAL A 462 -8.23 -20.85 16.22
N GLY A 463 -9.42 -21.15 16.74
CA GLY A 463 -10.64 -20.51 16.30
C GLY A 463 -10.74 -19.09 16.84
N ILE A 464 -10.93 -18.11 15.95
CA ILE A 464 -11.16 -16.70 16.30
C ILE A 464 -12.53 -16.24 15.79
N ASP A 465 -12.99 -15.08 16.25
CA ASP A 465 -14.32 -14.58 15.91
C ASP A 465 -14.41 -13.80 14.60
N SER A 466 -13.36 -13.05 14.24
CA SER A 466 -13.31 -12.26 13.00
C SER A 466 -12.38 -12.92 11.98
N PRO A 467 -12.87 -13.37 10.81
CA PRO A 467 -12.02 -13.85 9.73
C PRO A 467 -11.02 -12.79 9.22
N LEU A 468 -11.30 -11.50 9.41
CA LEU A 468 -10.38 -10.40 9.04
C LEU A 468 -9.20 -10.24 10.02
N GLU A 469 -9.23 -10.91 11.17
CA GLU A 469 -8.14 -10.98 12.14
C GLU A 469 -7.33 -12.28 12.01
N SER A 470 -7.52 -13.04 10.92
CA SER A 470 -6.79 -14.29 10.69
C SER A 470 -5.31 -14.05 10.46
N TYR A 471 -4.49 -15.01 10.90
CA TYR A 471 -3.06 -15.04 10.61
C TYR A 471 -2.44 -16.43 10.83
N TYR A 472 -1.35 -16.69 10.13
CA TYR A 472 -0.41 -17.78 10.42
C TYR A 472 0.75 -17.28 11.29
N ALA A 473 0.97 -17.93 12.43
CA ALA A 473 2.13 -17.71 13.28
C ALA A 473 3.23 -18.74 12.95
N PRO A 474 4.35 -18.33 12.32
CA PRO A 474 5.33 -19.29 11.82
C PRO A 474 6.22 -19.88 12.93
N ALA A 475 6.36 -19.21 14.07
CA ALA A 475 7.21 -19.65 15.18
C ALA A 475 6.67 -20.90 15.90
N ASP A 476 5.37 -20.94 16.19
CA ASP A 476 4.70 -22.12 16.76
C ASP A 476 4.05 -23.01 15.68
N LYS A 477 3.93 -22.53 14.43
CA LYS A 477 3.22 -23.15 13.31
C LYS A 477 1.72 -23.29 13.60
N SER A 478 1.09 -22.23 14.07
CA SER A 478 -0.34 -22.16 14.33
C SER A 478 -1.10 -21.30 13.32
N ILE A 479 -2.31 -21.73 12.95
CA ILE A 479 -3.25 -20.93 12.15
C ILE A 479 -4.33 -20.40 13.09
N HIS A 480 -4.57 -19.09 13.06
CA HIS A 480 -5.65 -18.40 13.77
C HIS A 480 -6.68 -17.96 12.73
N SER A 481 -7.88 -18.52 12.74
CA SER A 481 -8.90 -18.19 11.73
C SER A 481 -10.33 -18.58 12.14
N GLY A 482 -11.31 -18.16 11.32
CA GLY A 482 -12.75 -18.30 11.58
C GLY A 482 -13.46 -19.33 10.70
N ASP A 483 -14.72 -19.05 10.38
CA ASP A 483 -15.68 -19.87 9.63
C ASP A 483 -15.69 -19.59 8.10
N GLN A 484 -14.64 -18.94 7.58
CA GLN A 484 -14.49 -18.66 6.15
C GLN A 484 -13.42 -19.57 5.53
N LEU A 485 -13.86 -20.61 4.80
CA LEU A 485 -12.98 -21.60 4.15
C LEU A 485 -11.84 -20.95 3.35
N PHE A 486 -12.12 -19.91 2.56
CA PHE A 486 -11.13 -19.19 1.76
C PHE A 486 -9.99 -18.63 2.63
N VAL A 487 -10.32 -18.06 3.79
CA VAL A 487 -9.33 -17.46 4.69
C VAL A 487 -8.52 -18.53 5.41
N VAL A 488 -9.15 -19.62 5.86
CA VAL A 488 -8.39 -20.75 6.44
C VAL A 488 -7.40 -21.34 5.42
N LEU A 489 -7.79 -21.43 4.16
CA LEU A 489 -6.91 -21.87 3.07
C LEU A 489 -5.82 -20.86 2.72
N HIS A 490 -6.07 -19.56 2.90
CA HIS A 490 -5.06 -18.51 2.76
C HIS A 490 -3.95 -18.69 3.81
N GLU A 491 -4.32 -18.79 5.09
CA GLU A 491 -3.35 -19.04 6.17
C GLU A 491 -2.63 -20.39 6.02
N LEU A 492 -3.32 -21.42 5.51
CA LEU A 492 -2.70 -22.70 5.18
C LEU A 492 -1.64 -22.56 4.08
N GLY A 493 -1.81 -21.63 3.13
CA GLY A 493 -0.80 -21.33 2.12
C GLY A 493 0.47 -20.72 2.74
N HIS A 494 0.37 -19.83 3.73
CA HIS A 494 1.53 -19.38 4.51
C HIS A 494 2.17 -20.51 5.32
N ALA A 495 1.36 -21.42 5.89
CA ALA A 495 1.86 -22.59 6.60
C ALA A 495 2.59 -23.58 5.67
N ARG A 496 2.15 -23.72 4.42
CA ARG A 496 2.83 -24.50 3.36
C ARG A 496 4.13 -23.83 2.90
N ASP A 497 4.11 -22.51 2.69
CA ASP A 497 5.31 -21.72 2.33
C ASP A 497 6.43 -21.90 3.36
N MET A 498 6.11 -21.85 4.65
CA MET A 498 7.09 -21.92 5.75
C MET A 498 7.24 -23.32 6.36
N ARG A 499 6.64 -24.38 5.76
CA ARG A 499 6.56 -25.73 6.34
C ARG A 499 7.91 -26.28 6.79
N ASP A 500 8.91 -26.19 5.92
CA ASP A 500 10.22 -26.81 6.12
C ASP A 500 11.27 -25.83 6.69
N VAL A 501 10.83 -24.62 7.04
CA VAL A 501 11.65 -23.59 7.70
C VAL A 501 11.67 -23.82 9.22
N ASN A 502 12.83 -23.59 9.83
CA ASN A 502 13.08 -23.73 11.25
C ASN A 502 13.44 -22.37 11.87
N LEU A 503 12.56 -21.86 12.74
CA LEU A 503 12.67 -20.55 13.38
C LEU A 503 13.25 -20.60 14.81
N ASN A 504 13.73 -21.76 15.28
CA ASN A 504 14.21 -21.93 16.65
C ASN A 504 15.47 -21.11 16.98
N SER A 505 16.24 -20.70 15.96
CA SER A 505 17.38 -19.77 16.10
C SER A 505 17.72 -19.11 14.76
N SER A 506 18.43 -17.98 14.80
CA SER A 506 18.88 -17.28 13.59
C SER A 506 19.76 -18.15 12.68
N LEU A 507 20.55 -19.06 13.27
CA LEU A 507 21.34 -20.03 12.51
C LEU A 507 20.44 -21.01 11.76
N LYS A 508 19.46 -21.61 12.45
CA LYS A 508 18.52 -22.57 11.83
C LYS A 508 17.61 -21.90 10.79
N LEU A 509 17.25 -20.64 10.99
CA LEU A 509 16.55 -19.84 9.98
C LEU A 509 17.42 -19.71 8.71
N ASN A 510 18.66 -19.25 8.84
CA ASN A 510 19.56 -19.08 7.68
C ASN A 510 19.82 -20.40 6.93
N GLU A 511 19.95 -21.53 7.64
CA GLU A 511 20.10 -22.86 7.04
C GLU A 511 18.86 -23.38 6.30
N THR A 512 17.65 -22.90 6.65
CA THR A 512 16.39 -23.50 6.17
C THR A 512 15.48 -22.57 5.39
N ILE A 513 15.73 -21.25 5.38
CA ILE A 513 14.88 -20.28 4.69
C ILE A 513 14.82 -20.52 3.17
N GLY A 514 15.88 -21.07 2.57
CA GLY A 514 15.90 -21.49 1.16
C GLY A 514 15.01 -22.70 0.84
N LYS A 515 14.38 -23.34 1.84
CA LYS A 515 13.36 -24.38 1.64
C LYS A 515 11.94 -23.83 1.52
N ALA A 516 11.74 -22.53 1.75
CA ALA A 516 10.43 -21.91 1.63
C ALA A 516 9.99 -21.83 0.16
N ILE A 517 8.68 -21.80 -0.09
CA ILE A 517 8.14 -21.73 -1.46
C ILE A 517 8.52 -20.40 -2.11
N PHE A 518 8.50 -19.28 -1.36
CA PHE A 518 8.92 -17.98 -1.87
C PHE A 518 10.40 -17.89 -2.29
N ALA A 519 11.24 -18.87 -1.91
CA ALA A 519 12.65 -18.95 -2.29
C ALA A 519 12.89 -19.59 -3.67
N ASP A 520 11.85 -20.13 -4.32
CA ASP A 520 11.94 -20.66 -5.69
C ASP A 520 12.20 -19.52 -6.71
N GLU A 521 13.40 -19.51 -7.29
CA GLU A 521 13.82 -18.49 -8.26
C GLU A 521 12.94 -18.45 -9.52
N LYS A 522 12.43 -19.60 -9.97
CA LYS A 522 11.57 -19.70 -11.16
C LYS A 522 10.17 -19.16 -10.85
N LEU A 523 9.64 -19.45 -9.66
CA LEU A 523 8.41 -18.84 -9.15
C LEU A 523 8.56 -17.31 -9.09
N ASN A 524 9.57 -16.81 -8.38
CA ASN A 524 9.78 -15.38 -8.18
C ASN A 524 9.97 -14.63 -9.51
N LYS A 525 10.73 -15.20 -10.45
CA LYS A 525 10.86 -14.66 -11.81
C LYS A 525 9.53 -14.59 -12.55
N THR A 526 8.72 -15.65 -12.48
CA THR A 526 7.40 -15.71 -13.14
C THR A 526 6.46 -14.64 -12.58
N PHE A 527 6.45 -14.49 -11.26
CA PHE A 527 5.67 -13.49 -10.54
C PHE A 527 6.09 -12.06 -10.88
N GLU A 528 7.38 -11.72 -10.83
CA GLU A 528 7.86 -10.36 -11.16
C GLU A 528 7.66 -10.01 -12.65
N GLU A 529 7.68 -10.99 -13.57
CA GLU A 529 7.27 -10.79 -14.97
C GLU A 529 5.77 -10.41 -15.09
N GLU A 530 4.89 -11.14 -14.40
CA GLU A 530 3.44 -10.87 -14.41
C GLU A 530 3.10 -9.54 -13.73
N LYS A 531 3.70 -9.26 -12.57
CA LYS A 531 3.62 -7.98 -11.83
C LYS A 531 4.08 -6.80 -12.68
N LYS A 532 5.20 -6.91 -13.38
CA LYS A 532 5.72 -5.86 -14.27
C LYS A 532 4.77 -5.61 -15.45
N ASN A 533 4.20 -6.66 -16.03
CA ASN A 533 3.21 -6.52 -17.10
C ASN A 533 1.94 -5.84 -16.56
N PHE A 534 1.47 -6.24 -15.38
CA PHE A 534 0.32 -5.62 -14.72
C PHE A 534 0.55 -4.12 -14.45
N ASN A 535 1.65 -3.76 -13.79
CA ASN A 535 1.95 -2.36 -13.45
C ASN A 535 2.07 -1.46 -14.70
N LYS A 536 2.47 -2.01 -15.85
CA LYS A 536 2.50 -1.31 -17.14
C LYS A 536 1.11 -1.12 -17.76
N ALA A 537 0.22 -2.09 -17.62
CA ALA A 537 -1.11 -2.10 -18.26
C ALA A 537 -2.20 -1.38 -17.45
N PHE A 538 -1.97 -1.15 -16.15
CA PHE A 538 -2.98 -0.63 -15.22
C PHE A 538 -2.50 0.61 -14.45
N PRO A 539 -3.38 1.61 -14.25
CA PRO A 539 -3.14 2.74 -13.35
C PRO A 539 -3.59 2.41 -11.91
N ASP A 540 -3.37 3.36 -11.00
CA ASP A 540 -3.51 3.15 -9.55
C ASP A 540 -4.89 2.65 -9.10
N ALA A 541 -6.01 3.12 -9.68
CA ALA A 541 -7.33 2.59 -9.33
C ALA A 541 -7.46 1.05 -9.47
N GLN A 542 -6.77 0.44 -10.42
CA GLN A 542 -6.74 -1.02 -10.60
C GLN A 542 -5.58 -1.68 -9.85
N ARG A 543 -4.44 -1.00 -9.67
CA ARG A 543 -3.34 -1.47 -8.82
C ARG A 543 -3.76 -1.58 -7.36
N ASP A 544 -4.54 -0.63 -6.85
CA ASP A 544 -5.12 -0.64 -5.52
C ASP A 544 -6.01 -1.87 -5.26
N HIS A 545 -6.56 -2.54 -6.29
CA HIS A 545 -7.29 -3.80 -6.12
C HIS A 545 -6.38 -4.96 -5.72
N ILE A 546 -5.09 -4.89 -6.04
CA ILE A 546 -4.11 -5.95 -5.77
C ILE A 546 -2.84 -5.43 -5.08
N ASP A 547 -2.90 -4.27 -4.41
CA ASP A 547 -1.75 -3.68 -3.67
C ASP A 547 -1.13 -4.70 -2.70
N TYR A 548 -1.97 -5.55 -2.11
CA TYR A 548 -1.60 -6.71 -1.29
C TYR A 548 -0.58 -7.67 -1.94
N PHE A 549 -0.50 -7.74 -3.27
CA PHE A 549 0.49 -8.54 -4.00
C PHE A 549 1.61 -7.68 -4.61
N ILE A 550 1.37 -6.40 -4.94
CA ILE A 550 2.30 -5.60 -5.77
C ILE A 550 3.03 -4.47 -5.03
N ASN A 551 2.66 -4.14 -3.78
CA ASN A 551 3.28 -3.04 -3.02
C ASN A 551 4.79 -3.27 -2.81
N THR A 552 5.61 -2.28 -3.19
CA THR A 552 7.09 -2.35 -3.10
C THR A 552 7.68 -1.47 -1.99
N LEU A 553 6.86 -0.73 -1.24
CA LEU A 553 7.31 0.25 -0.25
C LEU A 553 7.03 -0.18 1.19
N ASN A 554 5.82 -0.69 1.47
CA ASN A 554 5.30 -0.81 2.84
C ASN A 554 4.80 -2.22 3.21
N HIS A 555 5.08 -3.24 2.40
CA HIS A 555 4.60 -4.59 2.67
C HIS A 555 5.22 -5.18 3.95
N TYR A 556 4.41 -5.87 4.76
CA TYR A 556 4.81 -6.53 6.01
C TYR A 556 5.96 -7.56 5.88
N GLY A 557 6.27 -8.01 4.66
CA GLY A 557 7.38 -8.92 4.35
C GLY A 557 8.53 -8.30 3.54
N GLY A 558 8.57 -6.96 3.40
CA GLY A 558 9.52 -6.28 2.52
C GLY A 558 9.34 -6.68 1.06
N GLU A 559 10.43 -6.80 0.30
CA GLU A 559 10.38 -7.02 -1.15
C GLU A 559 9.80 -8.40 -1.55
N VAL A 560 9.85 -9.40 -0.66
CA VAL A 560 9.24 -10.73 -0.88
C VAL A 560 7.81 -10.84 -0.34
N GLY A 561 7.29 -9.80 0.33
CA GLY A 561 5.97 -9.84 0.97
C GLY A 561 4.85 -10.21 0.01
N GLY A 562 4.72 -9.48 -1.09
CA GLY A 562 3.66 -9.71 -2.07
C GLY A 562 3.70 -11.09 -2.75
N LEU A 563 4.86 -11.74 -2.83
CA LEU A 563 4.96 -13.12 -3.30
C LEU A 563 4.43 -14.11 -2.26
N ARG A 564 4.69 -13.91 -0.96
CA ARG A 564 4.13 -14.75 0.11
C ARG A 564 2.61 -14.65 0.17
N GLU A 565 2.07 -13.46 0.00
CA GLU A 565 0.62 -13.25 -0.12
C GLU A 565 0.05 -13.90 -1.38
N THR A 566 0.79 -13.87 -2.48
CA THR A 566 0.40 -14.55 -3.73
C THR A 566 0.40 -16.06 -3.55
N ILE A 567 1.34 -16.64 -2.80
CA ILE A 567 1.35 -18.07 -2.43
C ILE A 567 0.11 -18.42 -1.62
N ALA A 568 -0.21 -17.61 -0.61
CA ALA A 568 -1.36 -17.80 0.27
C ALA A 568 -2.70 -17.72 -0.48
N GLU A 569 -2.94 -16.65 -1.23
CA GLU A 569 -4.17 -16.47 -2.00
C GLU A 569 -4.32 -17.54 -3.12
N SER A 570 -3.21 -17.96 -3.73
CA SER A 570 -3.23 -19.05 -4.72
C SER A 570 -3.62 -20.38 -4.10
N ASN A 571 -3.21 -20.66 -2.85
CA ASN A 571 -3.63 -21.86 -2.12
C ASN A 571 -5.16 -21.93 -1.98
N ALA A 572 -5.78 -20.80 -1.63
CA ALA A 572 -7.24 -20.68 -1.54
C ALA A 572 -7.92 -20.79 -2.91
N LEU A 573 -7.44 -20.05 -3.92
CA LEU A 573 -7.99 -20.05 -5.29
C LEU A 573 -7.92 -21.39 -6.01
N LEU A 574 -6.94 -22.24 -5.70
CA LEU A 574 -6.83 -23.59 -6.24
C LEU A 574 -7.88 -24.57 -5.64
N THR A 575 -8.51 -24.20 -4.53
CA THR A 575 -9.39 -25.08 -3.74
C THR A 575 -10.85 -24.60 -3.72
N THR A 576 -11.10 -23.30 -3.60
CA THR A 576 -12.45 -22.73 -3.57
C THR A 576 -12.53 -21.42 -4.39
N PRO A 577 -13.61 -21.21 -5.16
CA PRO A 577 -13.80 -19.95 -5.88
C PRO A 577 -14.45 -18.87 -5.02
N LYS A 578 -15.18 -19.27 -3.97
CA LYS A 578 -15.91 -18.35 -3.09
C LYS A 578 -14.90 -17.65 -2.19
N THR A 579 -14.96 -16.33 -2.16
CA THR A 579 -14.10 -15.46 -1.36
C THR A 579 -14.96 -14.61 -0.42
N MET A 580 -14.37 -13.86 0.50
CA MET A 580 -15.11 -12.79 1.19
C MET A 580 -15.29 -11.59 0.25
N GLU A 581 -16.42 -10.89 0.30
CA GLU A 581 -16.73 -9.77 -0.63
C GLU A 581 -15.65 -8.66 -0.64
N LEU A 582 -15.09 -8.34 0.52
CA LEU A 582 -13.99 -7.39 0.67
C LEU A 582 -12.72 -7.80 -0.11
N LEU A 583 -12.51 -9.10 -0.30
CA LEU A 583 -11.34 -9.70 -0.95
C LEU A 583 -11.61 -10.10 -2.42
N ALA A 584 -12.87 -10.24 -2.81
CA ALA A 584 -13.27 -10.81 -4.10
C ALA A 584 -12.61 -10.15 -5.32
N ILE A 585 -12.41 -8.83 -5.31
CA ILE A 585 -11.77 -8.13 -6.42
C ILE A 585 -10.27 -8.41 -6.50
N ARG A 586 -9.58 -8.56 -5.34
CA ARG A 586 -8.13 -8.87 -5.31
C ARG A 586 -7.88 -10.27 -5.86
N SER A 587 -8.68 -11.25 -5.43
CA SER A 587 -8.52 -12.65 -5.84
C SER A 587 -8.92 -12.84 -7.31
N GLN A 588 -9.95 -12.12 -7.78
CA GLN A 588 -10.36 -12.11 -9.19
C GLN A 588 -9.27 -11.54 -10.11
N TYR A 589 -8.65 -10.41 -9.73
CA TYR A 589 -7.54 -9.84 -10.49
C TYR A 589 -6.28 -10.72 -10.45
N LEU A 590 -5.96 -11.34 -9.31
CA LEU A 590 -4.86 -12.31 -9.21
C LEU A 590 -5.10 -13.50 -10.15
N GLN A 591 -6.28 -14.10 -10.12
CA GLN A 591 -6.65 -15.26 -10.94
C GLN A 591 -6.61 -14.98 -12.45
N GLN A 592 -6.86 -13.73 -12.85
CA GLN A 592 -6.81 -13.29 -14.25
C GLN A 592 -5.40 -12.91 -14.72
N TYR A 593 -4.62 -12.19 -13.91
CA TYR A 593 -3.38 -11.55 -14.36
C TYR A 593 -2.08 -12.22 -13.89
N PHE A 594 -2.15 -13.18 -12.96
CA PHE A 594 -1.02 -13.98 -12.48
C PHE A 594 -1.18 -15.51 -12.73
N PRO A 595 -1.73 -15.97 -13.88
CA PRO A 595 -2.04 -17.37 -14.08
C PRO A 595 -0.80 -18.28 -14.19
N ARG A 596 0.35 -17.78 -14.68
CA ARG A 596 1.58 -18.60 -14.76
C ARG A 596 2.15 -18.84 -13.36
N THR A 597 2.08 -17.83 -12.48
CA THR A 597 2.40 -17.96 -11.06
C THR A 597 1.51 -19.00 -10.38
N ILE A 598 0.18 -18.91 -10.54
CA ILE A 598 -0.77 -19.89 -9.96
C ILE A 598 -0.51 -21.30 -10.49
N ALA A 599 -0.23 -21.47 -11.78
CA ALA A 599 0.10 -22.78 -12.36
C ALA A 599 1.35 -23.41 -11.73
N HIS A 600 2.45 -22.64 -11.59
CA HIS A 600 3.68 -23.11 -10.93
C HIS A 600 3.47 -23.41 -9.44
N LEU A 601 2.64 -22.63 -8.76
CA LEU A 601 2.26 -22.86 -7.37
C LEU A 601 1.45 -24.14 -7.17
N SER A 602 0.57 -24.50 -8.12
CA SER A 602 -0.19 -25.75 -8.05
C SER A 602 0.68 -27.01 -8.06
N GLU A 603 1.90 -26.96 -8.62
CA GLU A 603 2.86 -28.05 -8.49
C GLU A 603 3.58 -28.00 -7.13
N THR A 604 4.09 -26.82 -6.76
CA THR A 604 4.96 -26.68 -5.59
C THR A 604 4.22 -26.78 -4.25
N LEU A 605 3.01 -26.26 -4.13
CA LEU A 605 2.16 -26.41 -2.94
C LEU A 605 1.83 -27.89 -2.69
N ASN A 606 1.64 -28.69 -3.74
CA ASN A 606 1.22 -30.09 -3.60
C ASN A 606 2.34 -31.05 -3.19
N LYS A 607 3.61 -30.63 -3.25
CA LYS A 607 4.76 -31.41 -2.77
C LYS A 607 4.56 -31.87 -1.32
N GLU A 608 4.83 -33.15 -1.07
CA GLU A 608 4.78 -33.73 0.27
C GLU A 608 6.00 -33.30 1.10
N ALA A 609 6.01 -33.61 2.39
CA ALA A 609 7.20 -33.44 3.21
C ALA A 609 8.24 -34.51 2.83
N VAL A 610 9.52 -34.16 2.90
CA VAL A 610 10.68 -35.04 2.67
C VAL A 610 11.23 -35.49 4.01
#